data_AF-A0A0C9ZIH1-F1
#
_entry.id   AF-A0A0C9ZIH1-F1
#
_cell.length_a   1.000
_cell.length_b   1.000
_cell.length_c   1.000
_cell.angle_alpha   90.00
_cell.angle_beta   90.00
_cell.angle_gamma   90.00
#
_symmetry.space_group_name_H-M   'P 1'
#
loop_
_entity.id
_entity.type
_entity.pdbx_description
1 polymer ?
#
loop_
_entity_poly.entity_id
_entity_poly.type
_entity_poly.pdbx_seq_one_letter_code
_entity_poly.pdbx_strand_id
1 'polypeptide(L)'
;YQRTRQAILRLDPDAKMAGKYQEILPEDLVVSKEVTEESRFGQGTSKLAWFWVMDGEKSQLNVEAGGLMEEFYRINWLKARARRDRWKEEVSLVRHEMLWTGLWFEYHKNMWEERALQLTEPGKEAYAKKQMRLWSDFTNKARLMFQGKQMDGI
;
A
#
# COMPACT_ATOMS: atom_id res chain seq x y z
N TYR A 1 35.72 -9.52 -7.88
CA TYR A 1 35.89 -8.43 -6.90
C TYR A 1 37.16 -8.56 -6.06
N GLN A 2 37.31 -9.55 -5.17
CA GLN A 2 38.50 -9.63 -4.29
C GLN A 2 39.83 -9.71 -5.07
N ARG A 3 39.90 -10.55 -6.11
CA ARG A 3 41.09 -10.65 -6.99
C ARG A 3 41.40 -9.34 -7.71
N THR A 4 40.37 -8.66 -8.22
CA THR A 4 40.49 -7.39 -8.93
C THR A 4 40.88 -6.24 -7.98
N ARG A 5 40.33 -6.21 -6.76
CA ARG A 5 40.71 -5.26 -5.70
C ARG A 5 42.19 -5.41 -5.33
N GLN A 6 42.67 -6.64 -5.13
CA GLN A 6 44.08 -6.90 -4.85
C GLN A 6 44.99 -6.42 -5.99
N ALA A 7 44.58 -6.60 -7.25
CA ALA A 7 45.32 -6.08 -8.39
C ALA A 7 45.34 -4.54 -8.41
N ILE A 8 44.19 -3.89 -8.16
CA ILE A 8 44.08 -2.42 -8.10
C ILE A 8 44.94 -1.84 -6.97
N LEU A 9 44.90 -2.43 -5.78
CA LEU A 9 45.71 -1.98 -4.63
C LEU A 9 47.22 -2.11 -4.89
N ARG A 10 47.64 -3.11 -5.69
CA ARG A 10 49.05 -3.24 -6.12
C ARG A 10 49.44 -2.19 -7.17
N LEU A 11 48.49 -1.70 -7.95
CA LEU A 11 48.70 -0.73 -9.02
C LEU A 11 48.48 0.72 -8.58
N ASP A 12 47.91 0.95 -7.39
CA ASP A 12 47.62 2.28 -6.82
C ASP A 12 48.48 2.57 -5.57
N PRO A 13 49.75 2.97 -5.75
CA PRO A 13 50.68 3.21 -4.64
C PRO A 13 50.31 4.42 -3.77
N ASP A 14 49.48 5.34 -4.27
CA ASP A 14 48.98 6.51 -3.54
C ASP A 14 47.75 6.20 -2.67
N ALA A 15 47.23 4.96 -2.73
CA ALA A 15 46.02 4.50 -2.05
C ALA A 15 44.76 5.36 -2.28
N LYS A 16 44.72 6.15 -3.36
CA LYS A 16 43.59 7.04 -3.69
C LYS A 16 42.31 6.26 -3.97
N MET A 17 42.44 5.06 -4.55
CA MET A 17 41.36 4.14 -4.89
C MET A 17 41.05 3.16 -3.75
N ALA A 18 41.90 3.06 -2.73
CA ALA A 18 41.69 2.18 -1.58
C ALA A 18 40.47 2.61 -0.74
N GLY A 19 40.19 3.92 -0.64
CA GLY A 19 38.98 4.43 0.01
C GLY A 19 37.69 4.16 -0.79
N LYS A 20 37.80 4.02 -2.12
CA LYS A 20 36.68 3.75 -3.04
C LYS A 20 36.29 2.27 -3.06
N TYR A 21 37.27 1.36 -2.98
CA TYR A 21 37.03 -0.09 -3.03
C TYR A 21 37.32 -0.74 -1.67
N GLN A 22 36.33 -0.66 -0.76
CA GLN A 22 36.45 -1.25 0.58
C GLN A 22 36.40 -2.79 0.52
N GLU A 23 36.84 -3.44 1.59
CA GLU A 23 36.68 -4.88 1.68
C GLU A 23 35.19 -5.21 1.88
N ILE A 24 34.69 -6.25 1.19
CA ILE A 24 33.32 -6.73 1.40
C ILE A 24 33.37 -7.67 2.58
N LEU A 25 32.78 -7.26 3.70
CA LEU A 25 32.65 -8.09 4.88
C LEU A 25 31.34 -8.88 4.86
N PRO A 26 31.22 -9.99 5.61
CA PRO A 26 29.96 -10.72 5.74
C PRO A 26 28.79 -9.83 6.20
N GLU A 27 29.06 -8.81 7.02
CA GLU A 27 28.09 -7.84 7.50
C GLU A 27 27.51 -6.97 6.36
N ASP A 28 28.30 -6.68 5.32
CA ASP A 28 27.86 -5.95 4.12
C ASP A 28 26.97 -6.81 3.20
N LEU A 29 27.06 -8.13 3.33
CA LEU A 29 26.26 -9.08 2.56
C LEU A 29 24.94 -9.43 3.24
N VAL A 30 24.73 -8.98 4.48
CA VAL A 30 23.43 -9.07 5.13
C VAL A 30 22.47 -8.22 4.32
N VAL A 31 21.51 -8.88 3.68
CA VAL A 31 20.48 -8.19 2.88
C VAL A 31 19.86 -7.13 3.77
N SER A 32 20.06 -5.85 3.39
CA SER A 32 19.48 -4.75 4.15
C SER A 32 17.99 -5.02 4.24
N LYS A 33 17.47 -5.03 5.47
CA LYS A 33 16.03 -5.17 5.71
C LYS A 33 15.24 -4.05 5.03
N GLU A 34 15.89 -2.99 4.57
CA GLU A 34 15.29 -1.95 3.74
C GLU A 34 14.93 -2.44 2.32
N VAL A 35 15.65 -3.45 1.82
CA VAL A 35 15.38 -4.12 0.53
C VAL A 35 14.35 -5.24 0.67
N THR A 36 14.34 -5.96 1.80
CA THR A 36 13.42 -7.11 2.01
C THR A 36 12.14 -6.76 2.76
N GLU A 37 12.17 -5.75 3.64
CA GLU A 37 11.03 -5.29 4.45
C GLU A 37 10.71 -3.82 4.09
N GLU A 38 10.03 -3.65 2.96
CA GLU A 38 9.59 -2.35 2.38
C GLU A 38 8.57 -1.56 3.27
N SER A 39 8.35 -2.02 4.50
CA SER A 39 7.31 -1.56 5.44
C SER A 39 7.82 -1.21 6.84
N ARG A 40 9.13 -1.22 7.09
CA ARG A 40 9.69 -0.91 8.42
C ARG A 40 9.76 0.60 8.67
N PHE A 41 9.30 1.04 9.85
CA PHE A 41 9.44 2.43 10.31
C PHE A 41 10.91 2.74 10.67
N GLY A 42 11.39 3.94 10.34
CA GLY A 42 12.76 4.39 10.64
C GLY A 42 13.85 3.82 9.72
N GLN A 43 13.58 3.74 8.41
CA GLN A 43 14.60 3.49 7.39
C GLN A 43 15.49 4.74 7.27
N GLY A 44 16.80 4.55 7.17
CA GLY A 44 17.78 5.63 7.16
C GLY A 44 19.03 5.21 6.41
N THR A 45 19.84 6.17 5.99
CA THR A 45 20.98 5.97 5.08
C THR A 45 22.08 5.01 5.58
N SER A 46 22.05 4.59 6.84
CA SER A 46 23.13 3.87 7.51
C SER A 46 23.07 2.33 7.41
N LYS A 47 22.09 1.73 6.72
CA LYS A 47 21.91 0.26 6.70
C LYS A 47 22.17 -0.43 5.36
N LEU A 48 22.46 0.31 4.30
CA LEU A 48 22.81 -0.26 3.00
C LEU A 48 24.31 -0.44 2.88
N ALA A 49 24.72 -1.54 2.23
CA ALA A 49 26.13 -1.85 2.04
C ALA A 49 26.82 -0.76 1.21
N TRP A 50 28.06 -0.44 1.57
CA TRP A 50 28.82 0.68 1.00
C TRP A 50 28.90 0.61 -0.54
N PHE A 51 28.95 -0.59 -1.13
CA PHE A 51 29.04 -0.79 -2.58
C PHE A 51 27.77 -0.39 -3.35
N TRP A 52 26.61 -0.23 -2.70
CA TRP A 52 25.41 0.40 -3.28
C TRP A 52 25.43 1.93 -3.21
N VAL A 53 26.27 2.48 -2.33
CA VAL A 53 26.51 3.92 -2.15
C VAL A 53 27.66 4.41 -3.05
N MET A 54 28.41 3.48 -3.65
CA MET A 54 29.50 3.78 -4.57
C MET A 54 28.95 4.31 -5.89
N ASP A 55 28.75 5.62 -5.95
CA ASP A 55 28.62 6.30 -7.22
C ASP A 55 29.97 6.29 -7.94
N GLY A 56 29.96 5.91 -9.23
CA GLY A 56 31.15 5.85 -10.05
C GLY A 56 31.72 7.25 -10.21
N GLU A 57 32.84 7.55 -9.52
CA GLU A 57 33.73 8.71 -9.72
C GLU A 57 33.09 9.96 -10.36
N LYS A 58 32.76 10.95 -9.52
CA LYS A 58 32.66 12.37 -9.92
C LYS A 58 31.99 12.56 -11.30
N SER A 59 30.67 12.50 -11.34
CA SER A 59 29.98 13.34 -12.31
C SER A 59 30.22 14.80 -11.94
N GLN A 60 31.32 15.37 -12.43
CA GLN A 60 31.59 16.80 -12.48
C GLN A 60 30.65 17.54 -13.45
N LEU A 61 29.53 16.93 -13.85
CA LEU A 61 28.45 17.58 -14.58
C LEU A 61 27.12 17.07 -14.01
N ASN A 62 26.30 17.99 -13.57
CA ASN A 62 24.95 17.78 -13.02
C ASN A 62 24.86 17.23 -11.59
N VAL A 63 24.69 18.20 -10.69
CA VAL A 63 23.85 18.17 -9.48
C VAL A 63 22.39 17.71 -9.78
N GLU A 64 22.06 17.38 -11.03
CA GLU A 64 20.74 16.92 -11.50
C GLU A 64 20.64 15.40 -11.71
N ALA A 65 21.73 14.64 -11.61
CA ALA A 65 21.72 13.18 -11.77
C ALA A 65 21.98 12.51 -10.41
N GLY A 66 20.94 12.45 -9.59
CA GLY A 66 20.96 11.65 -8.37
C GLY A 66 21.43 10.24 -8.66
N GLY A 67 22.50 9.80 -8.01
CA GLY A 67 23.08 8.47 -8.24
C GLY A 67 22.07 7.34 -8.01
N LEU A 68 22.47 6.09 -8.27
CA LEU A 68 21.62 4.89 -8.11
C LEU A 68 20.91 4.82 -6.74
N MET A 69 21.53 5.40 -5.72
CA MET A 69 20.98 5.53 -4.37
C MET A 69 19.82 6.53 -4.26
N GLU A 70 19.93 7.70 -4.89
CA GLU A 70 18.85 8.69 -4.89
C GLU A 70 17.62 8.15 -5.63
N GLU A 71 17.83 7.48 -6.77
CA GLU A 71 16.76 6.81 -7.50
C GLU A 71 16.13 5.66 -6.70
N PHE A 72 16.92 4.86 -5.98
CA PHE A 72 16.40 3.82 -5.09
C PHE A 72 15.46 4.40 -4.00
N TYR A 73 15.88 5.48 -3.33
CA TYR A 73 15.04 6.14 -2.33
C TYR A 73 13.83 6.84 -2.93
N ARG A 74 13.99 7.49 -4.09
CA ARG A 74 12.89 8.11 -4.82
C ARG A 74 11.82 7.09 -5.17
N ILE A 75 12.21 5.92 -5.69
CA ILE A 75 11.28 4.82 -5.99
C ILE A 75 10.58 4.33 -4.72
N ASN A 76 11.32 4.10 -3.63
CA ASN A 76 10.72 3.64 -2.38
C ASN A 76 9.75 4.67 -1.80
N TRP A 77 10.08 5.95 -1.85
CA TRP A 77 9.19 7.04 -1.46
C TRP A 77 7.94 7.10 -2.34
N LEU A 78 8.09 6.99 -3.67
CA LEU A 78 6.96 6.98 -4.60
C LEU A 78 6.02 5.80 -4.33
N LYS A 79 6.56 4.60 -4.07
CA LYS A 79 5.78 3.43 -3.70
C LYS A 79 5.07 3.60 -2.35
N ALA A 80 5.74 4.15 -1.34
CA ALA A 80 5.13 4.43 -0.05
C ALA A 80 4.00 5.46 -0.17
N ARG A 81 4.21 6.52 -0.95
CA ARG A 81 3.20 7.52 -1.28
C ARG A 81 2.01 6.90 -2.01
N ALA A 82 2.25 6.13 -3.07
CA ALA A 82 1.19 5.47 -3.83
C ALA A 82 0.35 4.52 -2.95
N ARG A 83 0.96 3.80 -2.01
CA ARG A 83 0.25 2.97 -1.02
C ARG A 83 -0.61 3.80 -0.08
N ARG A 84 -0.06 4.88 0.48
CA ARG A 84 -0.80 5.80 1.35
C ARG A 84 -2.00 6.39 0.61
N ASP A 85 -1.81 6.85 -0.61
CA ASP A 85 -2.85 7.48 -1.42
C ASP A 85 -3.94 6.43 -1.75
N ARG A 86 -3.55 5.20 -2.11
CA ARG A 86 -4.50 4.08 -2.29
C ARG A 86 -5.28 3.76 -1.01
N TRP A 87 -4.64 3.66 0.15
CA TRP A 87 -5.35 3.40 1.42
C TRP A 87 -6.32 4.52 1.76
N LYS A 88 -5.96 5.78 1.45
CA LYS A 88 -6.86 6.91 1.62
C LYS A 88 -8.10 6.78 0.72
N GLU A 89 -7.92 6.36 -0.53
CA GLU A 89 -9.01 6.06 -1.46
C GLU A 89 -9.87 4.88 -0.97
N GLU A 90 -9.25 3.77 -0.59
CA GLU A 90 -9.94 2.57 -0.09
C GLU A 90 -10.78 2.88 1.15
N VAL A 91 -10.26 3.67 2.09
CA VAL A 91 -11.05 4.12 3.25
C VAL A 91 -12.27 4.90 2.78
N SER A 92 -12.12 5.83 1.84
CA SER A 92 -13.26 6.58 1.29
C SER A 92 -14.28 5.64 0.62
N LEU A 93 -13.82 4.71 -0.23
CA LEU A 93 -14.68 3.76 -0.94
C LEU A 93 -15.46 2.87 0.03
N VAL A 94 -14.79 2.27 1.02
CA VAL A 94 -15.43 1.42 2.03
C VAL A 94 -16.53 2.16 2.78
N ARG A 95 -16.32 3.45 3.10
CA ARG A 95 -17.34 4.28 3.75
C ARG A 95 -18.56 4.53 2.87
N HIS A 96 -18.37 4.69 1.56
CA HIS A 96 -19.46 4.80 0.59
C HIS A 96 -20.18 3.46 0.39
N GLU A 97 -19.43 2.35 0.31
CA GLU A 97 -19.99 1.01 0.19
C GLU A 97 -20.87 0.66 1.39
N MET A 98 -20.50 1.04 2.61
CA MET A 98 -21.36 0.89 3.80
C MET A 98 -22.70 1.62 3.64
N LEU A 99 -22.67 2.87 3.16
CA LEU A 99 -23.87 3.66 2.89
C LEU A 99 -24.73 3.02 1.80
N TRP A 100 -24.13 2.69 0.65
CA TRP A 100 -24.82 2.07 -0.48
C TRP A 100 -25.41 0.71 -0.14
N THR A 101 -24.72 -0.08 0.68
CA THR A 101 -25.23 -1.37 1.18
C THR A 101 -26.52 -1.16 1.97
N GLY A 102 -26.55 -0.17 2.86
CA GLY A 102 -27.75 0.19 3.62
C GLY A 102 -28.91 0.64 2.71
N LEU A 103 -28.63 1.51 1.75
CA LEU A 103 -29.61 1.99 0.77
C LEU A 103 -30.14 0.86 -0.12
N TRP A 104 -29.28 -0.09 -0.50
CA TRP A 104 -29.67 -1.25 -1.30
C TRP A 104 -30.60 -2.20 -0.55
N PHE A 105 -30.35 -2.45 0.75
CA PHE A 105 -31.28 -3.21 1.59
C PHE A 105 -32.63 -2.51 1.73
N GLU A 106 -32.64 -1.20 1.91
CA GLU A 106 -33.87 -0.39 1.98
C GLU A 106 -34.65 -0.44 0.66
N TYR A 107 -33.96 -0.31 -0.47
CA TYR A 107 -34.55 -0.49 -1.79
C TYR A 107 -35.23 -1.86 -1.94
N HIS A 108 -34.56 -2.95 -1.57
CA HIS A 108 -35.14 -4.30 -1.64
C HIS A 108 -36.33 -4.48 -0.71
N LYS A 109 -36.24 -3.95 0.52
CA LYS A 109 -37.37 -3.96 1.45
C LYS A 109 -38.59 -3.30 0.80
N ASN A 110 -38.44 -2.11 0.24
CA ASN A 110 -39.54 -1.35 -0.39
C ASN A 110 -40.09 -2.07 -1.62
N MET A 111 -39.21 -2.64 -2.47
CA MET A 111 -39.64 -3.45 -3.61
C MET A 111 -40.49 -4.67 -3.18
N TRP A 112 -40.11 -5.37 -2.11
CA TRP A 112 -40.89 -6.49 -1.59
C TRP A 112 -42.19 -6.04 -0.91
N GLU A 113 -42.21 -4.85 -0.33
CA GLU A 113 -43.41 -4.20 0.22
C GLU A 113 -44.45 -3.92 -0.85
N GLU A 114 -44.03 -3.31 -1.96
CA GLU A 114 -44.90 -3.09 -3.12
C GLU A 114 -45.45 -4.40 -3.69
N ARG A 115 -44.60 -5.43 -3.81
CA ARG A 115 -45.04 -6.76 -4.27
C ARG A 115 -46.06 -7.39 -3.33
N ALA A 116 -45.87 -7.28 -2.02
CA ALA A 116 -46.81 -7.81 -1.04
C ALA A 116 -48.20 -7.15 -1.16
N LEU A 117 -48.25 -5.87 -1.52
CA LEU A 117 -49.50 -5.13 -1.73
C LEU A 117 -50.23 -5.54 -3.02
N GLN A 118 -49.50 -5.96 -4.05
CA GLN A 118 -50.05 -6.32 -5.37
C GLN A 118 -50.48 -7.79 -5.46
N LEU A 119 -49.96 -8.67 -4.58
CA LEU A 119 -50.22 -10.10 -4.64
C LEU A 119 -51.52 -10.47 -3.92
N THR A 120 -52.43 -11.13 -4.63
CA THR A 120 -53.71 -11.61 -4.07
C THR A 120 -53.65 -13.07 -3.61
N GLU A 121 -52.65 -13.84 -4.08
CA GLU A 121 -52.47 -15.24 -3.67
C GLU A 121 -51.81 -15.33 -2.28
N PRO A 122 -52.44 -15.99 -1.29
CA PRO A 122 -51.99 -15.95 0.10
C PRO A 122 -50.59 -16.55 0.31
N GLY A 123 -50.22 -17.57 -0.47
CA GLY A 123 -48.88 -18.17 -0.39
C GLY A 123 -47.77 -17.23 -0.88
N LYS A 124 -48.00 -16.53 -1.99
CA LYS A 124 -47.06 -15.55 -2.55
C LYS A 124 -46.98 -14.31 -1.66
N GLU A 125 -48.10 -13.85 -1.13
CA GLU A 125 -48.18 -12.76 -0.17
C GLU A 125 -47.38 -13.08 1.11
N ALA A 126 -47.56 -14.27 1.69
CA ALA A 126 -46.81 -14.71 2.86
C ALA A 126 -45.30 -14.75 2.60
N TYR A 127 -44.87 -15.20 1.42
CA TYR A 127 -43.46 -15.18 1.02
C TYR A 127 -42.93 -13.75 0.87
N ALA A 128 -43.68 -12.85 0.22
CA ALA A 128 -43.29 -11.45 0.08
C ALA A 128 -43.13 -10.77 1.44
N LYS A 129 -44.07 -10.99 2.38
CA LYS A 129 -43.96 -10.52 3.77
C LYS A 129 -42.73 -11.06 4.50
N LYS A 130 -42.38 -12.33 4.28
CA LYS A 130 -41.13 -12.91 4.80
C LYS A 130 -39.89 -12.20 4.25
N GLN A 131 -39.86 -11.91 2.95
CA GLN A 131 -38.76 -11.18 2.31
C GLN A 131 -38.66 -9.75 2.84
N MET A 132 -39.78 -9.03 2.95
CA MET A 132 -39.80 -7.69 3.57
C MET A 132 -39.15 -7.69 4.95
N ARG A 133 -39.51 -8.66 5.80
CA ARG A 133 -38.94 -8.78 7.14
C ARG A 133 -37.44 -9.04 7.09
N LEU A 134 -36.97 -9.95 6.25
CA LEU A 134 -35.55 -10.25 6.07
C LEU A 134 -34.75 -8.99 5.67
N TRP A 135 -35.22 -8.27 4.66
CA TRP A 135 -34.55 -7.05 4.19
C TRP A 135 -34.61 -5.94 5.22
N SER A 136 -35.73 -5.81 5.95
CA SER A 136 -35.82 -4.89 7.09
C SER A 136 -34.79 -5.21 8.19
N ASP A 137 -34.60 -6.49 8.51
CA ASP A 137 -33.61 -6.91 9.51
C ASP A 137 -32.18 -6.59 9.04
N PHE A 138 -31.88 -6.76 7.75
CA PHE A 138 -30.60 -6.33 7.16
C PHE A 138 -30.40 -4.82 7.21
N THR A 139 -31.41 -4.02 6.85
CA THR A 139 -31.35 -2.56 6.95
C THR A 139 -31.08 -2.11 8.38
N ASN A 140 -31.79 -2.68 9.36
CA ASN A 140 -31.60 -2.35 10.77
C ASN A 140 -30.20 -2.73 11.25
N LYS A 141 -29.73 -3.92 10.91
CA LYS A 141 -28.37 -4.37 11.26
C LYS A 141 -27.29 -3.51 10.61
N ALA A 142 -27.44 -3.17 9.32
CA ALA A 142 -26.50 -2.31 8.61
C ALA A 142 -26.43 -0.92 9.23
N ARG A 143 -27.59 -0.30 9.53
CA ARG A 143 -27.67 1.00 10.20
C ARG A 143 -26.95 0.99 11.56
N LEU A 144 -27.12 -0.06 12.36
CA LEU A 144 -26.43 -0.20 13.65
C LEU A 144 -24.91 -0.41 13.48
N MET A 145 -24.49 -1.28 12.56
CA MET A 145 -23.08 -1.64 12.39
C MET A 145 -22.25 -0.52 11.74
N PHE A 146 -22.87 0.27 10.87
CA PHE A 146 -22.22 1.33 10.08
C PHE A 146 -22.39 2.73 10.66
N GLN A 147 -23.13 2.88 11.76
CA GLN A 147 -23.33 4.16 12.44
C GLN A 147 -21.98 4.82 12.77
N GLY A 148 -21.79 6.06 12.31
CA GLY A 148 -20.56 6.83 12.49
C GLY A 148 -19.33 6.32 11.73
N LYS A 149 -19.46 5.26 10.92
CA LYS A 149 -18.38 4.71 10.08
C LYS A 149 -18.60 4.97 8.60
N GLN A 150 -19.85 5.01 8.16
CA GLN A 150 -20.22 5.38 6.79
C GLN A 150 -19.94 6.87 6.50
N MET A 151 -19.92 7.23 5.22
CA MET A 151 -19.88 8.64 4.85
C MET A 151 -21.15 9.35 5.32
N ASP A 152 -21.01 10.58 5.79
CA ASP A 152 -22.16 11.45 6.03
C ASP A 152 -22.88 11.65 4.69
N GLY A 153 -24.20 11.42 4.69
CA GLY A 153 -25.02 11.59 3.50
C GLY A 153 -24.93 13.03 3.00
N ILE A 154 -24.74 13.19 1.68
CA ILE A 154 -24.79 14.48 0.97
C ILE A 154 -26.16 15.13 1.17
#